data_AF-A0A2T3FNQ0-F1
#
_entry.id   AF-A0A2T3FNQ0-F1
#
_cell.length_a   1.000
_cell.length_b   1.000
_cell.length_c   1.000
_cell.angle_alpha   90.00
_cell.angle_beta   90.00
_cell.angle_gamma   90.00
#
_symmetry.space_group_name_H-M   'P 1'
#
loop_
_entity.id
_entity.type
_entity.pdbx_description
1 polymer ?
#
loop_
_entity_poly.entity_id
_entity_poly.type
_entity_poly.pdbx_seq_one_letter_code
_entity_poly.pdbx_strand_id
1 'polypeptide(L)'
;MELKANILRIERLSLSDGKGMRTVVFFKGCPLRCAWCSTPESQSGQREVYYMKERCTGCGACIQVCPEQALRRSEKTGEIVRDYSRCKQCFQCVDACNYRAQQIYGKEMTVKEVMREIQKDEMFFFYSGGGVTLSGGDLFCQTDFAEALLEACDDACINAAAELDMFTSFENVKRIVPHLQMFYVDVKTMDPEKHKKWTGQDNACILENIRKSDAICAPHSIHVRVPLVEGVNDDVENIRKTAQLCQELKNCQELEFLPYHRLGLHAYRQLGRKYQLEEHTSMSRWDVYQKMEFLCETDWTFDIAISGLEVYKAGIGKTGVTEEVLKA
;
A
#
# COMPACT_ATOMS: atom_id res chain seq x y z
N MET A 1 14.99 3.84 -25.37
CA MET A 1 13.62 3.27 -25.28
C MET A 1 12.96 3.98 -24.11
N GLU A 2 11.74 4.48 -24.24
CA GLU A 2 11.07 5.19 -23.12
C GLU A 2 10.75 4.19 -22.01
N LEU A 3 11.12 4.50 -20.76
CA LEU A 3 10.86 3.63 -19.60
C LEU A 3 9.35 3.47 -19.40
N LYS A 4 8.94 2.25 -19.06
CA LYS A 4 7.54 1.87 -18.86
C LYS A 4 7.38 1.10 -17.56
N ALA A 5 6.25 1.33 -16.90
CA ALA A 5 5.84 0.60 -15.72
C ALA A 5 4.39 0.13 -15.84
N ASN A 6 4.06 -0.93 -15.11
CA ASN A 6 2.70 -1.38 -14.91
C ASN A 6 2.10 -0.64 -13.70
N ILE A 7 1.23 0.32 -13.99
CA ILE A 7 0.52 1.14 -13.01
C ILE A 7 -0.86 0.53 -12.78
N LEU A 8 -1.18 0.23 -11.54
CA LEU A 8 -2.47 -0.34 -11.15
C LEU A 8 -3.61 0.65 -11.40
N ARG A 9 -3.47 1.85 -10.84
CA ARG A 9 -4.42 2.96 -10.95
C ARG A 9 -3.72 4.26 -10.54
N ILE A 10 -4.34 5.38 -10.90
CA ILE A 10 -3.97 6.72 -10.41
C ILE A 10 -5.21 7.29 -9.73
N GLU A 11 -5.07 7.69 -8.47
CA GLU A 11 -6.11 8.32 -7.69
C GLU A 11 -5.77 9.79 -7.49
N ARG A 12 -6.71 10.68 -7.78
CA ARG A 12 -6.47 12.13 -7.76
C ARG A 12 -7.09 12.75 -6.51
N LEU A 13 -6.43 13.76 -5.96
CA LEU A 13 -6.91 14.57 -4.85
C LEU A 13 -7.17 13.78 -3.54
N SER A 14 -6.33 12.79 -3.25
CA SER A 14 -6.35 12.12 -1.95
C SER A 14 -5.90 13.06 -0.83
N LEU A 15 -6.50 12.89 0.34
CA LEU A 15 -6.18 13.58 1.60
C LEU A 15 -5.51 12.66 2.63
N SER A 16 -5.44 11.35 2.35
CA SER A 16 -5.00 10.34 3.32
C SER A 16 -3.60 9.80 3.06
N ASP A 17 -3.03 10.05 1.88
CA ASP A 17 -1.77 9.46 1.43
C ASP A 17 -0.56 10.42 1.62
N GLY A 18 -0.62 11.27 2.64
CA GLY A 18 0.41 12.25 2.98
C GLY A 18 -0.11 13.67 3.14
N LYS A 19 0.80 14.61 3.42
CA LYS A 19 0.45 16.02 3.63
C LYS A 19 -0.06 16.68 2.34
N GLY A 20 -1.11 17.49 2.48
CA GLY A 20 -1.75 18.23 1.38
C GLY A 20 -2.63 17.36 0.48
N MET A 21 -3.14 17.92 -0.61
CA MET A 21 -3.86 17.15 -1.63
C MET A 21 -2.85 16.42 -2.51
N ARG A 22 -3.03 15.11 -2.68
CA ARG A 22 -2.05 14.28 -3.40
C ARG A 22 -2.67 13.49 -4.54
N THR A 23 -1.90 13.35 -5.61
CA THR A 23 -2.20 12.37 -6.66
C THR A 23 -1.38 11.12 -6.38
N VAL A 24 -2.07 10.01 -6.19
CA VAL A 24 -1.49 8.74 -5.76
C VAL A 24 -1.32 7.83 -6.98
N VAL A 25 -0.08 7.44 -7.26
CA VAL A 25 0.24 6.50 -8.33
C VAL A 25 0.44 5.13 -7.70
N PHE A 26 -0.52 4.23 -7.93
CA PHE A 26 -0.45 2.86 -7.40
C PHE A 26 0.33 1.98 -8.39
N PHE A 27 1.52 1.52 -8.00
CA PHE A 27 2.34 0.58 -8.76
C PHE A 27 1.83 -0.87 -8.63
N LYS A 28 2.12 -1.68 -9.64
CA LYS A 28 2.02 -3.14 -9.55
C LYS A 28 3.37 -3.77 -9.19
N GLY A 29 3.30 -4.96 -8.62
CA GLY A 29 4.39 -5.67 -7.97
C GLY A 29 4.44 -5.36 -6.47
N CYS A 30 4.51 -6.39 -5.63
CA CYS A 30 4.91 -6.28 -4.24
C CYS A 30 5.67 -7.58 -3.89
N PRO A 31 6.81 -7.54 -3.18
CA PRO A 31 7.50 -8.74 -2.74
C PRO A 31 6.80 -9.42 -1.56
N LEU A 32 5.97 -8.69 -0.82
CA LEU A 32 5.23 -9.20 0.34
C LEU A 32 3.87 -9.80 -0.05
N ARG A 33 3.34 -10.67 0.81
CA ARG A 33 2.06 -11.37 0.71
C ARG A 33 1.29 -11.26 2.04
N CYS A 34 1.18 -10.02 2.54
CA CYS A 34 0.50 -9.73 3.80
C CYS A 34 -0.90 -10.35 3.84
N ALA A 35 -1.21 -11.07 4.92
CA ALA A 35 -2.51 -11.72 5.11
C ALA A 35 -3.70 -10.73 5.11
N TRP A 36 -3.44 -9.47 5.48
CA TRP A 36 -4.38 -8.35 5.51
C TRP A 36 -4.24 -7.36 4.35
N CYS A 37 -3.58 -7.72 3.24
CA CYS A 37 -3.34 -6.81 2.13
C CYS A 37 -4.65 -6.22 1.60
N SER A 38 -4.79 -4.89 1.59
CA SER A 38 -5.98 -4.18 1.10
C SER A 38 -6.03 -4.00 -0.41
N THR A 39 -4.88 -4.19 -1.08
CA THR A 39 -4.71 -4.02 -2.53
C THR A 39 -4.10 -5.28 -3.15
N PRO A 40 -4.75 -6.46 -3.04
CA PRO A 40 -4.20 -7.72 -3.56
C PRO A 40 -3.89 -7.68 -5.06
N GLU A 41 -4.64 -6.88 -5.83
CA GLU A 41 -4.44 -6.68 -7.26
C GLU A 41 -3.13 -5.97 -7.61
N SER A 42 -2.44 -5.36 -6.63
CA SER A 42 -1.10 -4.82 -6.81
C SER A 42 0.01 -5.88 -6.71
N GLN A 43 -0.23 -7.02 -6.05
CA GLN A 43 0.84 -7.95 -5.66
C GLN A 43 1.63 -8.54 -6.84
N SER A 44 0.95 -8.84 -7.95
CA SER A 44 1.61 -9.27 -9.18
C SER A 44 2.14 -8.08 -9.94
N GLY A 45 3.40 -8.15 -10.37
CA GLY A 45 3.98 -7.17 -11.31
C GLY A 45 3.35 -7.23 -12.70
N GLN A 46 2.72 -8.35 -13.06
CA GLN A 46 2.05 -8.54 -14.33
C GLN A 46 0.61 -8.02 -14.29
N ARG A 47 0.09 -7.61 -15.45
CA ARG A 47 -1.34 -7.28 -15.62
C ARG A 47 -2.18 -8.51 -15.34
N GLU A 48 -3.32 -8.33 -14.66
CA GLU A 48 -4.15 -9.43 -14.20
C GLU A 48 -5.59 -9.31 -14.68
N VAL A 49 -6.17 -10.40 -15.21
CA VAL A 49 -7.60 -10.43 -15.49
C VAL A 49 -8.40 -10.59 -14.20
N TYR A 50 -9.40 -9.74 -14.01
CA TYR A 50 -10.37 -9.84 -12.93
C TYR A 50 -11.79 -9.99 -13.46
N TYR A 51 -12.65 -10.60 -12.64
CA TYR A 51 -14.02 -10.96 -13.01
C TYR A 51 -15.04 -10.30 -12.07
N MET A 52 -15.94 -9.49 -12.63
CA MET A 52 -17.08 -8.90 -11.95
C MET A 52 -18.35 -9.71 -12.24
N LYS A 53 -18.73 -10.57 -11.30
CA LYS A 53 -19.91 -11.43 -11.47
C LYS A 53 -21.19 -10.63 -11.70
N GLU A 54 -21.30 -9.45 -11.09
CA GLU A 54 -22.49 -8.60 -11.14
C GLU A 54 -22.77 -8.05 -12.54
N ARG A 55 -21.75 -8.01 -13.41
CA ARG A 55 -21.87 -7.56 -14.80
C ARG A 55 -22.01 -8.71 -15.79
N CYS A 56 -21.84 -9.96 -15.35
CA CYS A 56 -21.79 -11.11 -16.24
C CYS A 56 -23.18 -11.66 -16.52
N THR A 57 -23.56 -11.77 -17.80
CA THR A 57 -24.79 -12.45 -18.23
C THR A 57 -24.61 -13.95 -18.45
N GLY A 58 -23.39 -14.46 -18.31
CA GLY A 58 -23.08 -15.85 -18.60
C GLY A 58 -23.31 -16.21 -20.07
N CYS A 59 -22.99 -15.34 -21.04
CA CYS A 59 -23.11 -15.68 -22.46
C CYS A 59 -22.08 -16.72 -22.94
N GLY A 60 -20.97 -16.89 -22.24
CA GLY A 60 -19.93 -17.86 -22.58
C GLY A 60 -18.95 -17.44 -23.69
N ALA A 61 -19.07 -16.23 -24.25
CA ALA A 61 -18.15 -15.74 -25.29
C ALA A 61 -16.67 -15.83 -24.87
N CYS A 62 -16.37 -15.47 -23.61
CA CYS A 62 -15.04 -15.57 -23.03
C CYS A 62 -14.49 -17.02 -22.97
N ILE A 63 -15.36 -18.02 -22.84
CA ILE A 63 -14.97 -19.44 -22.86
C ILE A 63 -14.58 -19.85 -24.27
N GLN A 64 -15.39 -19.46 -25.27
CA GLN A 64 -15.19 -19.83 -26.68
C GLN A 64 -13.87 -19.31 -27.25
N VAL A 65 -13.47 -18.10 -26.86
CA VAL A 65 -12.22 -17.48 -27.36
C VAL A 65 -10.99 -17.89 -26.55
N CYS A 66 -11.11 -18.62 -25.44
CA CYS A 66 -9.96 -18.89 -24.58
C CYS A 66 -9.06 -19.98 -25.18
N PRO A 67 -7.84 -19.66 -25.65
CA PRO A 67 -6.98 -20.64 -26.34
C PRO A 67 -6.49 -21.74 -25.39
N GLU A 68 -6.31 -21.42 -24.11
CA GLU A 68 -5.83 -22.36 -23.09
C GLU A 68 -6.98 -23.18 -22.47
N GLN A 69 -8.23 -22.94 -22.88
CA GLN A 69 -9.44 -23.50 -22.28
C GLN A 69 -9.45 -23.37 -20.74
N ALA A 70 -8.97 -22.23 -20.25
CA ALA A 70 -8.84 -21.92 -18.83
C ALA A 70 -10.15 -21.41 -18.20
N LEU A 71 -11.21 -21.24 -18.98
CA LEU A 71 -12.49 -20.72 -18.53
C LEU A 71 -13.58 -21.78 -18.69
N ARG A 72 -14.43 -21.92 -17.68
CA ARG A 72 -15.60 -22.79 -17.72
C ARG A 72 -16.77 -22.16 -16.99
N ARG A 73 -17.98 -22.66 -17.25
CA ARG A 73 -19.14 -22.33 -16.43
C ARG A 73 -19.17 -23.22 -15.19
N SER A 74 -19.41 -22.63 -14.03
CA SER A 74 -19.70 -23.34 -12.80
C SER A 74 -21.07 -24.01 -12.91
N GLU A 75 -21.12 -25.31 -12.68
CA GLU A 75 -22.40 -26.06 -12.65
C GLU A 75 -23.26 -25.64 -11.45
N LYS A 76 -22.63 -25.24 -10.34
CA LYS A 76 -23.32 -24.87 -9.10
C LYS A 76 -23.88 -23.45 -9.13
N THR A 77 -23.10 -22.51 -9.65
CA THR A 77 -23.41 -21.06 -9.55
C THR A 77 -23.74 -20.42 -10.88
N GLY A 78 -23.49 -21.10 -12.01
CA GLY A 78 -23.62 -20.52 -13.35
C GLY A 78 -22.54 -19.48 -13.69
N GLU A 79 -21.65 -19.15 -12.75
CA GLU A 79 -20.59 -18.17 -12.91
C GLU A 79 -19.48 -18.67 -13.84
N ILE A 80 -18.75 -17.73 -14.45
CA ILE A 80 -17.55 -18.06 -15.21
C ILE A 80 -16.38 -18.23 -14.23
N VAL A 81 -15.81 -19.43 -14.18
CA VAL A 81 -14.68 -19.78 -13.32
C VAL A 81 -13.42 -19.85 -14.17
N ARG A 82 -12.34 -19.23 -13.69
CA ARG A 82 -11.01 -19.25 -14.30
C ARG A 82 -10.08 -20.19 -13.56
N ASP A 83 -9.43 -21.07 -14.32
CA ASP A 83 -8.29 -21.84 -13.86
C ASP A 83 -7.00 -21.03 -14.08
N TYR A 84 -6.47 -20.46 -13.00
CA TYR A 84 -5.26 -19.64 -13.04
C TYR A 84 -3.99 -20.45 -13.33
N SER A 85 -4.01 -21.79 -13.16
CA SER A 85 -2.86 -22.63 -13.53
C SER A 85 -2.71 -22.80 -15.04
N ARG A 86 -3.79 -22.60 -15.79
CA ARG A 86 -3.82 -22.70 -17.27
C ARG A 86 -3.83 -21.33 -17.95
N CYS A 87 -4.40 -20.32 -17.30
CA CYS A 87 -4.56 -18.99 -17.87
C CYS A 87 -3.19 -18.30 -18.07
N LYS A 88 -2.79 -18.08 -19.32
CA LYS A 88 -1.56 -17.34 -19.67
C LYS A 88 -1.76 -15.81 -19.74
N GLN A 89 -2.88 -15.29 -19.23
CA GLN A 89 -3.16 -13.85 -19.20
C GLN A 89 -3.14 -13.20 -20.61
N CYS A 90 -3.61 -13.90 -21.65
CA CYS A 90 -3.57 -13.38 -23.04
C CYS A 90 -4.64 -12.32 -23.36
N PHE A 91 -5.49 -11.98 -22.39
CA PHE A 91 -6.54 -10.96 -22.45
C PHE A 91 -7.66 -11.12 -23.50
N GLN A 92 -7.64 -12.14 -24.37
CA GLN A 92 -8.71 -12.38 -25.35
C GLN A 92 -10.12 -12.49 -24.72
N CYS A 93 -10.21 -13.04 -23.50
CA CYS A 93 -11.46 -13.11 -22.76
C CYS A 93 -12.02 -11.75 -22.33
N VAL A 94 -11.16 -10.73 -22.19
CA VAL A 94 -11.53 -9.33 -21.92
C VAL A 94 -12.08 -8.71 -23.19
N ASP A 95 -11.37 -8.87 -24.32
CA ASP A 95 -11.79 -8.31 -25.62
C ASP A 95 -13.14 -8.86 -26.08
N ALA A 96 -13.43 -10.13 -25.82
CA ALA A 96 -14.71 -10.76 -26.14
C ALA A 96 -15.86 -10.40 -25.17
N CYS A 97 -15.60 -9.64 -24.10
CA CYS A 97 -16.59 -9.39 -23.05
C CYS A 97 -17.39 -8.10 -23.28
N ASN A 98 -18.50 -8.20 -24.02
CA ASN A 98 -19.40 -7.07 -24.31
C ASN A 98 -19.96 -6.36 -23.07
N TYR A 99 -20.11 -7.09 -21.95
CA TYR A 99 -20.64 -6.54 -20.69
C TYR A 99 -19.54 -6.00 -19.75
N ARG A 100 -18.27 -6.04 -20.17
CA ARG A 100 -17.12 -5.61 -19.36
C ARG A 100 -17.06 -6.26 -17.97
N ALA A 101 -17.48 -7.53 -17.90
CA ALA A 101 -17.41 -8.37 -16.72
C ALA A 101 -16.02 -9.00 -16.54
N GLN A 102 -15.28 -9.20 -17.63
CA GLN A 102 -13.85 -9.51 -17.60
C GLN A 102 -13.09 -8.21 -17.88
N GLN A 103 -12.15 -7.85 -17.01
CA GLN A 103 -11.34 -6.63 -17.16
C GLN A 103 -9.90 -6.86 -16.67
N ILE A 104 -9.05 -5.85 -16.82
CA ILE A 104 -7.61 -5.94 -16.51
C ILE A 104 -7.27 -5.00 -15.36
N TYR A 105 -6.59 -5.52 -14.35
CA TYR A 105 -5.84 -4.74 -13.38
C TYR A 105 -4.44 -4.46 -13.91
N GLY A 106 -4.08 -3.17 -13.95
CA GLY A 106 -2.81 -2.71 -14.46
C GLY A 106 -2.87 -2.17 -15.89
N LYS A 107 -2.15 -1.08 -16.10
CA LYS A 107 -1.94 -0.44 -17.39
C LYS A 107 -0.45 -0.15 -17.53
N GLU A 108 0.12 -0.54 -18.66
CA GLU A 108 1.48 -0.12 -19.00
C GLU A 108 1.47 1.36 -19.36
N MET A 109 2.30 2.16 -18.69
CA MET A 109 2.39 3.61 -18.88
C MET A 109 3.85 4.05 -18.94
N THR A 110 4.15 5.06 -19.75
CA THR A 110 5.45 5.75 -19.73
C THR A 110 5.49 6.81 -18.63
N VAL A 111 6.69 7.27 -18.25
CA VAL A 111 6.86 8.38 -17.29
C VAL A 111 6.07 9.60 -17.75
N LYS A 112 6.13 9.93 -19.05
CA LYS A 112 5.38 11.05 -19.65
C LYS A 112 3.87 10.89 -19.51
N GLU A 113 3.35 9.67 -19.65
CA GLU A 113 1.91 9.41 -19.47
C GLU A 113 1.47 9.55 -18.02
N VAL A 114 2.29 9.11 -17.06
CA VAL A 114 2.00 9.27 -15.63
C VAL A 114 2.09 10.74 -15.22
N MET A 115 3.15 11.45 -15.64
CA MET A 115 3.29 12.88 -15.40
C MET A 115 2.11 13.67 -15.94
N ARG A 116 1.63 13.38 -17.16
CA ARG A 116 0.42 14.03 -17.69
C ARG A 116 -0.81 13.87 -16.81
N GLU A 117 -0.94 12.79 -16.05
CA GLU A 117 -2.04 12.62 -15.09
C GLU A 117 -1.77 13.39 -13.80
N ILE A 118 -0.55 13.34 -13.27
CA ILE A 118 -0.12 14.10 -12.07
C ILE A 118 -0.32 15.61 -12.28
N GLN A 119 0.09 16.13 -13.43
CA GLN A 119 0.09 17.56 -13.72
C GLN A 119 -1.31 18.17 -13.80
N LYS A 120 -2.36 17.34 -13.95
CA LYS A 120 -3.75 17.83 -13.92
C LYS A 120 -4.15 18.38 -12.56
N ASP A 121 -3.39 18.06 -11.50
CA ASP A 121 -3.65 18.46 -10.12
C ASP A 121 -2.67 19.53 -9.59
N GLU A 122 -1.76 20.06 -10.43
CA GLU A 122 -0.73 21.04 -10.02
C GLU A 122 -1.27 22.24 -9.24
N MET A 123 -2.41 22.79 -9.67
CA MET A 123 -3.03 23.91 -8.95
C MET A 123 -3.40 23.55 -7.50
N PHE A 124 -3.87 22.32 -7.27
CA PHE A 124 -4.22 21.86 -5.93
C PHE A 124 -2.97 21.61 -5.07
N PHE A 125 -1.89 21.11 -5.68
CA PHE A 125 -0.61 20.93 -5.00
C PHE A 125 -0.08 22.27 -4.48
N PHE A 126 -0.13 23.32 -5.32
CA PHE A 126 0.31 24.66 -4.95
C PHE A 126 -0.42 25.22 -3.74
N TYR A 127 -1.75 25.10 -3.67
CA TYR A 127 -2.54 25.64 -2.55
C TYR A 127 -2.48 24.79 -1.27
N SER A 128 -2.32 23.48 -1.40
CA SER A 128 -2.35 22.56 -0.25
C SER A 128 -0.97 22.23 0.31
N GLY A 129 0.11 22.56 -0.41
CA GLY A 129 1.46 22.07 -0.12
C GLY A 129 1.62 20.57 -0.41
N GLY A 130 0.71 19.97 -1.18
CA GLY A 130 0.70 18.57 -1.54
C GLY A 130 1.60 18.22 -2.72
N GLY A 131 1.23 17.18 -3.48
CA GLY A 131 2.03 16.69 -4.61
C GLY A 131 1.69 15.26 -5.02
N VAL A 132 2.68 14.44 -5.30
CA VAL A 132 2.48 13.04 -5.72
C VAL A 132 2.81 12.06 -4.59
N THR A 133 2.02 10.99 -4.42
CA THR A 133 2.41 9.84 -3.58
C THR A 133 2.60 8.61 -4.45
N LEU A 134 3.75 7.95 -4.34
CA LEU A 134 3.98 6.66 -4.98
C LEU A 134 3.59 5.54 -4.00
N SER A 135 2.58 4.74 -4.34
CA SER A 135 2.01 3.67 -3.50
C SER A 135 1.70 2.44 -4.39
N GLY A 136 0.73 1.59 -4.04
CA GLY A 136 0.36 0.39 -4.79
C GLY A 136 0.71 -0.89 -4.05
N GLY A 137 1.54 -1.68 -4.70
CA GLY A 137 2.27 -2.75 -4.06
C GLY A 137 3.53 -2.16 -3.42
N ASP A 138 4.66 -2.28 -4.10
CA ASP A 138 5.89 -1.59 -3.72
C ASP A 138 6.64 -1.11 -4.96
N LEU A 139 6.97 0.19 -4.98
CA LEU A 139 7.59 0.84 -6.13
C LEU A 139 8.99 0.27 -6.44
N PHE A 140 9.68 -0.35 -5.48
CA PHE A 140 11.00 -0.93 -5.72
C PHE A 140 10.94 -2.13 -6.68
N CYS A 141 9.76 -2.72 -6.89
CA CYS A 141 9.55 -3.70 -7.97
C CYS A 141 9.78 -3.10 -9.37
N GLN A 142 9.73 -1.78 -9.49
CA GLN A 142 9.88 -1.00 -10.73
C GLN A 142 10.79 0.22 -10.49
N THR A 143 11.89 0.03 -9.74
CA THR A 143 12.77 1.11 -9.23
C THR A 143 13.22 2.09 -10.31
N ASP A 144 13.70 1.61 -11.46
CA ASP A 144 14.21 2.48 -12.54
C ASP A 144 13.13 3.43 -13.07
N PHE A 145 11.87 2.97 -13.14
CA PHE A 145 10.76 3.84 -13.53
C PHE A 145 10.39 4.82 -12.41
N ALA A 146 10.41 4.37 -11.16
CA ALA A 146 10.08 5.21 -10.02
C ALA A 146 11.08 6.37 -9.86
N GLU A 147 12.39 6.10 -9.99
CA GLU A 147 13.43 7.13 -9.98
C GLU A 147 13.20 8.15 -11.11
N ALA A 148 13.04 7.69 -12.36
CA ALA A 148 12.79 8.59 -13.48
C ALA A 148 11.49 9.41 -13.35
N LEU A 149 10.47 8.87 -12.67
CA LEU A 149 9.25 9.60 -12.36
C LEU A 149 9.47 10.66 -11.28
N LEU A 150 10.27 10.36 -10.26
CA LEU A 150 10.63 11.30 -9.20
C LEU A 150 11.49 12.45 -9.74
N GLU A 151 12.49 12.15 -10.59
CA GLU A 151 13.27 13.16 -11.29
C GLU A 151 12.37 14.10 -12.13
N ALA A 152 11.38 13.53 -12.84
CA ALA A 152 10.42 14.33 -13.60
C ALA A 152 9.50 15.18 -12.70
N CYS A 153 9.19 14.71 -11.48
CA CYS A 153 8.45 15.50 -10.49
C CYS A 153 9.31 16.65 -9.96
N ASP A 154 10.59 16.42 -9.68
CA ASP A 154 11.53 17.44 -9.24
C ASP A 154 11.71 18.54 -10.29
N ASP A 155 11.90 18.16 -11.56
CA ASP A 155 11.97 19.09 -12.69
C ASP A 155 10.71 19.97 -12.82
N ALA A 156 9.55 19.41 -12.46
CA ALA A 156 8.26 20.10 -12.45
C ALA A 156 7.96 20.84 -11.13
N CYS A 157 8.87 20.81 -10.15
CA CYS A 157 8.69 21.37 -8.81
C CYS A 157 7.47 20.78 -8.06
N ILE A 158 7.20 19.49 -8.24
CA ILE A 158 6.10 18.77 -7.58
C ILE A 158 6.66 17.94 -6.42
N ASN A 159 6.21 18.22 -5.20
CA ASN A 159 6.65 17.47 -4.01
C ASN A 159 6.28 15.98 -4.11
N ALA A 160 7.22 15.09 -3.83
CA ALA A 160 6.98 13.66 -3.80
C ALA A 160 6.92 13.09 -2.38
N ALA A 161 6.07 12.07 -2.23
CA ALA A 161 6.03 11.19 -1.08
C ALA A 161 5.92 9.75 -1.56
N ALA A 162 6.19 8.78 -0.69
CA ALA A 162 6.00 7.37 -1.02
C ALA A 162 5.52 6.54 0.17
N GLU A 163 4.88 5.42 -0.15
CA GLU A 163 4.58 4.34 0.78
C GLU A 163 5.46 3.15 0.43
N LEU A 164 6.33 2.74 1.36
CA LEU A 164 7.42 1.80 1.10
C LEU A 164 7.36 0.61 2.05
N ASP A 165 7.45 -0.60 1.52
CA ASP A 165 7.67 -1.79 2.33
C ASP A 165 9.15 -1.97 2.73
N MET A 166 10.06 -1.28 2.04
CA MET A 166 11.52 -1.27 2.26
C MET A 166 12.21 -2.63 2.07
N PHE A 167 11.56 -3.60 1.41
CA PHE A 167 12.13 -4.90 1.07
C PHE A 167 12.84 -4.87 -0.28
N THR A 168 14.04 -4.28 -0.29
CA THR A 168 14.87 -4.11 -1.50
C THR A 168 16.35 -3.97 -1.15
N SER A 169 17.23 -3.87 -2.14
CA SER A 169 18.63 -3.51 -1.88
C SER A 169 18.73 -2.06 -1.39
N PHE A 170 19.68 -1.78 -0.49
CA PHE A 170 19.88 -0.40 -0.03
C PHE A 170 20.29 0.56 -1.15
N GLU A 171 20.91 0.07 -2.23
CA GLU A 171 21.22 0.89 -3.41
C GLU A 171 19.95 1.40 -4.11
N ASN A 172 18.87 0.60 -4.15
CA ASN A 172 17.57 1.08 -4.63
C ASN A 172 16.96 2.11 -3.68
N VAL A 173 17.11 1.94 -2.36
CA VAL A 173 16.64 2.92 -1.37
C VAL A 173 17.32 4.27 -1.57
N LYS A 174 18.65 4.28 -1.78
CA LYS A 174 19.42 5.52 -2.04
C LYS A 174 18.99 6.28 -3.29
N ARG A 175 18.47 5.57 -4.29
CA ARG A 175 17.96 6.16 -5.54
C ARG A 175 16.60 6.83 -5.37
N ILE A 176 15.83 6.46 -4.35
CA ILE A 176 14.45 6.91 -4.17
C ILE A 176 14.31 7.90 -3.02
N VAL A 177 14.80 7.55 -1.83
CA VAL A 177 14.58 8.32 -0.59
C VAL A 177 14.99 9.80 -0.69
N PRO A 178 16.11 10.18 -1.33
CA PRO A 178 16.51 11.59 -1.40
C PRO A 178 15.53 12.49 -2.15
N HIS A 179 14.67 11.94 -3.03
CA HIS A 179 13.66 12.70 -3.77
C HIS A 179 12.36 12.91 -2.97
N LEU A 180 12.24 12.30 -1.79
CA LEU A 180 10.99 12.28 -1.03
C LEU A 180 10.99 13.35 0.07
N GLN A 181 9.97 14.22 0.05
CA GLN A 181 9.73 15.16 1.14
C GLN A 181 9.30 14.44 2.42
N MET A 182 8.53 13.36 2.27
CA MET A 182 8.14 12.46 3.35
C MET A 182 7.91 11.05 2.79
N PHE A 183 8.01 10.04 3.63
CA PHE A 183 7.64 8.69 3.23
C PHE A 183 7.14 7.87 4.41
N TYR A 184 6.16 7.04 4.10
CA TYR A 184 5.64 6.04 5.01
C TYR A 184 6.45 4.76 4.89
N VAL A 185 6.85 4.19 6.03
CA VAL A 185 7.42 2.85 6.11
C VAL A 185 6.55 1.97 6.99
N ASP A 186 6.13 0.83 6.47
CA ASP A 186 5.27 -0.07 7.24
C ASP A 186 6.10 -1.08 8.06
N VAL A 187 6.10 -0.93 9.39
CA VAL A 187 6.65 -1.93 10.31
C VAL A 187 5.55 -2.90 10.71
N LYS A 188 5.47 -4.03 10.00
CA LYS A 188 4.38 -5.00 10.16
C LYS A 188 4.52 -5.83 11.43
N THR A 189 5.73 -6.19 11.82
CA THR A 189 6.07 -6.75 13.13
C THR A 189 7.57 -6.73 13.30
N MET A 190 8.06 -6.67 14.55
CA MET A 190 9.49 -6.69 14.88
C MET A 190 10.06 -8.11 14.92
N ASP A 191 9.22 -9.14 15.05
CA ASP A 191 9.65 -10.54 15.07
C ASP A 191 9.80 -11.10 13.63
N PRO A 192 10.98 -11.60 13.24
CA PRO A 192 11.23 -12.05 11.86
C PRO A 192 10.42 -13.29 11.48
N GLU A 193 10.17 -14.21 12.40
CA GLU A 193 9.40 -15.43 12.15
C GLU A 193 7.91 -15.13 12.01
N LYS A 194 7.37 -14.24 12.87
CA LYS A 194 6.01 -13.71 12.70
C LYS A 194 5.89 -12.93 11.39
N HIS A 195 6.88 -12.10 11.04
CA HIS A 195 6.86 -11.35 9.79
C HIS A 195 6.79 -12.29 8.60
N LYS A 196 7.65 -13.32 8.57
CA LYS A 196 7.67 -14.32 7.51
C LYS A 196 6.38 -15.11 7.41
N LYS A 197 5.83 -15.53 8.55
CA LYS A 197 4.55 -16.24 8.61
C LYS A 197 3.42 -15.44 7.97
N TRP A 198 3.32 -14.14 8.28
CA TRP A 198 2.17 -13.32 7.90
C TRP A 198 2.33 -12.52 6.61
N THR A 199 3.56 -12.33 6.14
CA THR A 199 3.88 -11.50 4.96
C THR A 199 4.69 -12.25 3.90
N GLY A 200 5.16 -13.46 4.19
CA GLY A 200 5.94 -14.28 3.26
C GLY A 200 7.45 -13.99 3.23
N GLN A 201 7.92 -12.92 3.87
CA GLN A 201 9.35 -12.57 3.98
C GLN A 201 9.71 -12.25 5.43
N ASP A 202 10.96 -12.40 5.84
CA ASP A 202 11.41 -11.81 7.11
C ASP A 202 11.54 -10.27 7.00
N ASN A 203 11.83 -9.60 8.11
CA ASN A 203 11.92 -8.14 8.19
C ASN A 203 13.36 -7.62 8.34
N ALA A 204 14.39 -8.47 8.26
CA ALA A 204 15.75 -8.05 8.58
C ALA A 204 16.23 -6.94 7.62
N CYS A 205 16.03 -7.16 6.32
CA CYS A 205 16.35 -6.20 5.27
C CYS A 205 15.51 -4.91 5.39
N ILE A 206 14.22 -5.03 5.73
CA ILE A 206 13.29 -3.90 5.91
C ILE A 206 13.79 -3.00 7.03
N LEU A 207 14.03 -3.57 8.21
CA LEU A 207 14.48 -2.83 9.39
C LEU A 207 15.87 -2.22 9.19
N GLU A 208 16.76 -2.90 8.47
CA GLU A 208 18.07 -2.35 8.10
C GLU A 208 17.92 -1.15 7.15
N ASN A 209 17.07 -1.26 6.13
CA ASN A 209 16.84 -0.17 5.17
C ASN A 209 16.18 1.04 5.84
N ILE A 210 15.22 0.85 6.77
CA ILE A 210 14.61 1.93 7.55
C ILE A 210 15.68 2.67 8.38
N ARG A 211 16.57 1.93 9.06
CA ARG A 211 17.66 2.57 9.83
C ARG A 211 18.62 3.33 8.93
N LYS A 212 18.98 2.77 7.79
CA LYS A 212 19.91 3.43 6.86
C LYS A 212 19.27 4.61 6.14
N SER A 213 17.95 4.63 5.94
CA SER A 213 17.26 5.75 5.31
C SER A 213 17.32 7.02 6.16
N ASP A 214 17.40 6.90 7.49
CA ASP A 214 17.57 8.03 8.42
C ASP A 214 18.78 8.91 8.07
N ALA A 215 19.85 8.33 7.53
CA ALA A 215 21.07 9.05 7.18
C ALA A 215 21.01 9.79 5.83
N ILE A 216 20.03 9.48 4.99
CA ILE A 216 19.94 9.99 3.61
C ILE A 216 18.63 10.71 3.30
N CYS A 217 17.66 10.67 4.21
CA CYS A 217 16.37 11.31 4.02
C CYS A 217 16.39 12.79 4.36
N ALA A 218 15.33 13.49 3.95
CA ALA A 218 15.07 14.84 4.43
C ALA A 218 14.80 14.85 5.95
N PRO A 219 15.08 15.96 6.65
CA PRO A 219 14.77 16.07 8.07
C PRO A 219 13.28 15.86 8.34
N HIS A 220 12.95 15.09 9.40
CA HIS A 220 11.57 14.83 9.84
C HIS A 220 10.66 14.23 8.74
N SER A 221 11.22 13.41 7.85
CA SER A 221 10.50 12.87 6.70
C SER A 221 9.99 11.44 6.89
N ILE A 222 10.41 10.74 7.95
CA ILE A 222 10.05 9.33 8.17
C ILE A 222 8.76 9.26 8.99
N HIS A 223 7.75 8.59 8.43
CA HIS A 223 6.52 8.24 9.13
C HIS A 223 6.42 6.73 9.23
N VAL A 224 6.54 6.17 10.43
CA VAL A 224 6.44 4.74 10.65
C VAL A 224 4.98 4.37 10.84
N ARG A 225 4.48 3.37 10.09
CA ARG A 225 3.12 2.88 10.23
C ARG A 225 3.07 1.43 10.67
N VAL A 226 2.10 1.10 11.50
CA VAL A 226 1.86 -0.27 11.98
C VAL A 226 0.40 -0.63 11.71
N PRO A 227 0.10 -1.45 10.68
CA PRO A 227 -1.19 -2.12 10.57
C PRO A 227 -1.36 -3.07 11.75
N LEU A 228 -2.12 -2.64 12.76
CA LEU A 228 -2.31 -3.40 13.99
C LEU A 228 -3.46 -4.39 13.78
N VAL A 229 -3.15 -5.68 13.94
CA VAL A 229 -4.06 -6.80 13.73
C VAL A 229 -4.10 -7.63 15.01
N GLU A 230 -5.29 -7.77 15.58
CA GLU A 230 -5.52 -8.52 16.81
C GLU A 230 -5.04 -9.98 16.68
N GLY A 231 -4.29 -10.45 17.69
CA GLY A 231 -3.74 -11.81 17.74
C GLY A 231 -2.56 -12.06 16.80
N VAL A 232 -2.10 -11.03 16.08
CA VAL A 232 -1.01 -11.12 15.11
C VAL A 232 0.21 -10.33 15.58
N ASN A 233 0.05 -9.02 15.76
CA ASN A 233 1.13 -8.08 16.10
C ASN A 233 0.71 -7.03 17.14
N ASP A 234 -0.43 -7.21 17.80
CA ASP A 234 -1.00 -6.31 18.81
C ASP A 234 -0.45 -6.54 20.23
N ASP A 235 0.56 -7.40 20.37
CA ASP A 235 1.20 -7.64 21.65
C ASP A 235 2.07 -6.44 22.10
N VAL A 236 2.07 -6.19 23.40
CA VAL A 236 2.77 -5.06 24.04
C VAL A 236 4.27 -5.06 23.74
N GLU A 237 4.89 -6.23 23.59
CA GLU A 237 6.31 -6.35 23.27
C GLU A 237 6.60 -5.85 21.85
N ASN A 238 5.82 -6.28 20.85
CA ASN A 238 5.94 -5.81 19.48
C ASN A 238 5.72 -4.29 19.39
N ILE A 239 4.65 -3.77 20.01
CA ILE A 239 4.34 -2.34 20.04
C ILE A 239 5.49 -1.53 20.63
N ARG A 240 6.01 -1.97 21.80
CA ARG A 240 7.14 -1.30 22.46
C ARG A 240 8.41 -1.32 21.61
N LYS A 241 8.75 -2.46 21.00
CA LYS A 241 9.93 -2.58 20.13
C LYS A 241 9.82 -1.69 18.89
N THR A 242 8.63 -1.53 18.32
CA THR A 242 8.43 -0.60 17.21
C THR A 242 8.62 0.85 17.64
N ALA A 243 8.10 1.26 18.80
CA ALA A 243 8.34 2.59 19.35
C ALA A 243 9.84 2.84 19.63
N GLN A 244 10.56 1.82 20.14
CA GLN A 244 12.01 1.88 20.33
C GLN A 244 12.77 2.06 19.02
N LEU A 245 12.39 1.36 17.94
CA LEU A 245 12.94 1.61 16.61
C LEU A 245 12.72 3.07 16.19
N CYS A 246 11.51 3.61 16.37
CA CYS A 246 11.21 5.01 16.04
C CYS A 246 12.10 5.99 16.82
N GLN A 247 12.40 5.67 18.09
CA GLN A 247 13.26 6.48 18.96
C GLN A 247 14.73 6.48 18.54
N GLU A 248 15.19 5.45 17.81
CA GLU A 248 16.53 5.36 17.24
C GLU A 248 16.71 6.30 16.01
N LEU A 249 15.61 6.63 15.33
CA LEU A 249 15.61 7.39 14.07
C LEU A 249 15.50 8.89 14.35
N LYS A 250 16.51 9.67 13.94
CA LYS A 250 16.55 11.12 14.18
C LYS A 250 15.50 11.87 13.38
N ASN A 251 15.14 11.34 12.22
CA ASN A 251 14.21 11.96 11.28
C ASN A 251 12.82 11.30 11.30
N CYS A 252 12.52 10.48 12.32
CA CYS A 252 11.17 9.98 12.56
C CYS A 252 10.29 11.09 13.10
N GLN A 253 9.25 11.45 12.34
CA GLN A 253 8.27 12.45 12.72
C GLN A 253 7.11 11.83 13.49
N GLU A 254 6.65 10.64 13.08
CA GLU A 254 5.41 10.06 13.59
C GLU A 254 5.44 8.53 13.56
N LEU A 255 4.89 7.92 14.61
CA LEU A 255 4.48 6.52 14.67
C LEU A 255 2.95 6.43 14.61
N GLU A 256 2.42 5.93 13.51
CA GLU A 256 0.99 5.77 13.29
C GLU A 256 0.55 4.30 13.41
N PHE A 257 -0.45 4.04 14.23
CA PHE A 257 -1.13 2.75 14.27
C PHE A 257 -2.37 2.77 13.39
N LEU A 258 -2.48 1.81 12.48
CA LEU A 258 -3.61 1.65 11.59
C LEU A 258 -4.48 0.49 12.09
N PRO A 259 -5.72 0.73 12.55
CA PRO A 259 -6.63 -0.34 12.93
C PRO A 259 -6.89 -1.26 11.76
N TYR A 260 -6.75 -2.57 11.97
CA TYR A 260 -7.07 -3.55 10.94
C TYR A 260 -8.50 -3.37 10.42
N HIS A 261 -8.64 -3.43 9.10
CA HIS A 261 -9.92 -3.37 8.41
C HIS A 261 -9.99 -4.44 7.32
N ARG A 262 -11.21 -4.75 6.87
CA ARG A 262 -11.48 -5.72 5.80
C ARG A 262 -11.67 -5.09 4.41
N LEU A 263 -11.06 -3.93 4.17
CA LEU A 263 -11.02 -3.33 2.82
C LEU A 263 -10.26 -4.26 1.85
N GLY A 264 -10.55 -4.16 0.55
CA GLY A 264 -9.91 -4.99 -0.48
C GLY A 264 -10.56 -6.37 -0.73
N LEU A 265 -11.50 -6.83 0.11
CA LEU A 265 -12.20 -8.11 -0.09
C LEU A 265 -12.90 -8.25 -1.45
N HIS A 266 -13.33 -7.14 -2.04
CA HIS A 266 -13.89 -7.15 -3.38
C HIS A 266 -12.86 -7.59 -4.43
N ALA A 267 -11.63 -7.05 -4.38
CA ALA A 267 -10.56 -7.41 -5.29
C ALA A 267 -10.13 -8.88 -5.14
N TYR A 268 -10.05 -9.41 -3.90
CA TYR A 268 -9.83 -10.85 -3.68
C TYR A 268 -10.86 -11.72 -4.42
N ARG A 269 -12.16 -11.40 -4.28
CA ARG A 269 -13.24 -12.12 -4.96
C ARG A 269 -13.11 -12.05 -6.48
N GLN A 270 -12.85 -10.86 -7.03
CA GLN A 270 -12.72 -10.67 -8.47
C GLN A 270 -11.50 -11.38 -9.07
N LEU A 271 -10.41 -11.50 -8.29
CA LEU A 271 -9.22 -12.26 -8.64
C LEU A 271 -9.35 -13.76 -8.34
N GLY A 272 -10.46 -14.21 -7.75
CA GLY A 272 -10.63 -15.60 -7.34
C GLY A 272 -9.62 -16.06 -6.29
N ARG A 273 -9.12 -15.16 -5.45
CA ARG A 273 -8.16 -15.44 -4.38
C ARG A 273 -8.89 -15.58 -3.05
N LYS A 274 -8.44 -16.52 -2.22
CA LYS A 274 -8.92 -16.66 -0.84
C LYS A 274 -8.33 -15.55 0.04
N TYR A 275 -9.16 -14.92 0.87
CA TYR A 275 -8.68 -13.98 1.89
C TYR A 275 -8.26 -14.77 3.12
N GLN A 276 -7.08 -14.48 3.68
CA GLN A 276 -6.51 -15.33 4.74
C GLN A 276 -7.16 -15.07 6.11
N LEU A 277 -7.65 -13.86 6.35
CA LEU A 277 -8.20 -13.42 7.64
C LEU A 277 -9.74 -13.35 7.61
N GLU A 278 -10.40 -14.35 7.01
CA GLU A 278 -11.86 -14.37 6.84
C GLU A 278 -12.64 -14.25 8.16
N GLU A 279 -12.09 -14.82 9.24
CA GLU A 279 -12.68 -14.86 10.58
C GLU A 279 -12.31 -13.66 11.45
N HIS A 280 -11.35 -12.82 11.05
CA HIS A 280 -10.96 -11.64 11.84
C HIS A 280 -11.95 -10.49 11.62
N THR A 281 -12.28 -9.80 12.71
CA THR A 281 -13.09 -8.57 12.71
C THR A 281 -12.21 -7.33 12.57
N SER A 282 -12.76 -6.25 12.01
CA SER A 282 -12.07 -4.96 11.98
C SER A 282 -11.87 -4.44 13.41
N MET A 283 -10.77 -3.72 13.64
CA MET A 283 -10.48 -3.00 14.89
C MET A 283 -10.97 -1.55 14.78
N SER A 284 -11.48 -1.01 15.88
CA SER A 284 -11.74 0.43 16.05
C SER A 284 -10.46 1.18 16.47
N ARG A 285 -10.47 2.52 16.42
CA ARG A 285 -9.35 3.30 17.00
C ARG A 285 -9.24 3.08 18.50
N TRP A 286 -10.38 2.87 19.18
CA TRP A 286 -10.41 2.55 20.61
C TRP A 286 -9.70 1.23 20.93
N ASP A 287 -9.94 0.17 20.16
CA ASP A 287 -9.27 -1.13 20.35
C ASP A 287 -7.75 -0.99 20.22
N VAL A 288 -7.30 -0.21 19.24
CA VAL A 288 -5.87 0.12 19.07
C VAL A 288 -5.34 0.93 20.24
N TYR A 289 -6.06 1.98 20.64
CA TYR A 289 -5.67 2.86 21.74
C TYR A 289 -5.44 2.06 23.03
N GLN A 290 -6.36 1.16 23.40
CA GLN A 290 -6.22 0.31 24.59
C GLN A 290 -4.96 -0.57 24.57
N LYS A 291 -4.45 -0.95 23.38
CA LYS A 291 -3.24 -1.77 23.24
C LYS A 291 -1.97 -0.96 23.35
N MET A 292 -2.01 0.32 22.96
CA MET A 292 -0.83 1.20 22.82
C MET A 292 -0.77 2.34 23.84
N GLU A 293 -1.80 2.56 24.66
CA GLU A 293 -1.88 3.73 25.56
C GLU A 293 -0.71 3.83 26.54
N PHE A 294 -0.09 2.69 26.90
CA PHE A 294 1.11 2.65 27.73
C PHE A 294 2.29 3.41 27.12
N LEU A 295 2.31 3.61 25.79
CA LEU A 295 3.32 4.44 25.13
C LEU A 295 3.15 5.92 25.50
N CYS A 296 1.94 6.38 25.81
CA CYS A 296 1.67 7.78 26.15
C CYS A 296 2.20 8.19 27.54
N GLU A 297 2.70 7.22 28.33
CA GLU A 297 3.31 7.43 29.64
C GLU A 297 4.84 7.62 29.56
N THR A 298 5.41 7.45 28.37
CA THR A 298 6.85 7.62 28.10
C THR A 298 7.08 8.84 27.22
N ASP A 299 8.19 9.54 27.43
CA ASP A 299 8.58 10.65 26.56
C ASP A 299 9.26 10.14 25.29
N TRP A 300 8.69 10.52 24.15
CA TRP A 300 9.18 10.19 22.81
C TRP A 300 9.54 11.46 22.04
N THR A 301 10.49 11.32 21.11
CA THR A 301 10.89 12.40 20.20
C THR A 301 10.05 12.50 18.93
N PHE A 302 9.02 11.69 18.81
CA PHE A 302 8.11 11.60 17.66
C PHE A 302 6.64 11.63 18.13
N ASP A 303 5.74 11.99 17.24
CA ASP A 303 4.30 12.00 17.50
C ASP A 303 3.73 10.58 17.39
N ILE A 304 2.64 10.29 18.09
CA ILE A 304 1.94 9.00 17.96
C ILE A 304 0.49 9.26 17.55
N ALA A 305 0.05 8.59 16.49
CA ALA A 305 -1.29 8.72 15.95
C ALA A 305 -2.00 7.38 15.77
N ILE A 306 -3.33 7.41 15.70
CA ILE A 306 -4.16 6.27 15.32
C ILE A 306 -5.04 6.67 14.14
N SER A 307 -4.72 6.16 12.95
CA SER A 307 -5.46 6.48 11.70
C SER A 307 -5.66 7.99 11.52
N GLY A 308 -4.57 8.75 11.58
CA GLY A 308 -4.51 10.22 11.45
C GLY A 308 -4.95 11.01 12.69
N LEU A 309 -5.37 10.34 13.76
CA LEU A 309 -5.74 11.01 15.02
C LEU A 309 -4.54 11.01 15.98
N GLU A 310 -3.92 12.17 16.17
CA GLU A 310 -2.81 12.38 17.11
C GLU A 310 -3.27 12.06 18.55
N VAL A 311 -2.62 11.09 19.20
CA VAL A 311 -2.90 10.69 20.60
C VAL A 311 -1.76 11.07 21.55
N TYR A 312 -0.55 11.26 21.05
CA TYR A 312 0.61 11.77 21.78
C TYR A 312 1.39 12.74 20.89
N LYS A 313 1.85 13.84 21.48
CA LYS A 313 2.65 14.85 20.80
C LYS A 313 4.00 15.04 21.47
N ALA A 314 5.08 14.94 20.69
CA ALA A 314 6.44 15.11 21.19
C ALA A 314 6.60 16.48 21.88
N GLY A 315 7.17 16.47 23.09
CA GLY A 315 7.37 17.68 23.90
C GLY A 315 6.13 18.24 24.59
N ILE A 316 4.94 17.67 24.34
CA ILE A 316 3.69 18.04 25.04
C ILE A 316 3.18 16.86 25.89
N GLY A 317 3.26 15.65 25.37
CA GLY A 317 2.78 14.44 26.01
C GLY A 317 1.46 13.93 25.44
N LYS A 318 0.71 13.20 26.26
CA LYS A 318 -0.62 12.66 25.90
C LYS A 318 -1.58 13.78 25.52
N THR A 319 -2.23 13.63 24.37
CA THR A 319 -3.24 14.58 23.90
C THR A 319 -4.58 14.35 24.62
N GLY A 320 -5.45 15.36 24.63
CA GLY A 320 -6.78 15.29 25.24
C GLY A 320 -7.83 14.52 24.43
N VAL A 321 -7.44 13.64 23.51
CA VAL A 321 -8.38 12.83 22.71
C VAL A 321 -9.26 11.98 23.62
N THR A 322 -10.57 12.05 23.44
CA THR A 322 -11.54 11.33 24.27
C THR A 322 -11.87 9.96 23.71
N GLU A 323 -12.34 9.07 24.56
CA GLU A 323 -12.89 7.76 24.18
C GLU A 323 -14.01 7.89 23.13
N GLU A 324 -14.85 8.91 23.24
CA GLU A 324 -15.93 9.18 22.29
C GLU A 324 -15.39 9.43 20.87
N VAL A 325 -14.29 10.20 20.75
CA VAL A 325 -13.65 10.47 19.45
C VAL A 325 -12.97 9.23 18.89
N LEU A 326 -12.40 8.39 19.75
CA LEU A 326 -11.76 7.12 19.33
C LEU A 326 -12.78 6.05 18.90
N LYS A 327 -14.02 6.14 19.40
CA LYS A 327 -15.11 5.23 19.01
C LYS A 327 -15.87 5.70 17.76
N ALA A 328 -15.76 6.97 17.39
CA ALA A 328 -16.45 7.58 16.24
C ALA A 328 -15.79 7.23 14.89
#